data_AF-A0A970MU27-F1
#
_entry.id   AF-A0A970MU27-F1
#
_cell.length_a   1.000
_cell.length_b   1.000
_cell.length_c   1.000
_cell.angle_alpha   90.00
_cell.angle_beta   90.00
_cell.angle_gamma   90.00
#
_symmetry.space_group_name_H-M   'P 1'
#
loop_
_entity.id
_entity.type
_entity.pdbx_description
1 polymer ?
#
loop_
_entity_poly.entity_id
_entity_poly.type
_entity_poly.pdbx_seq_one_letter_code
_entity_poly.pdbx_strand_id
1 'polypeptide(L)'
;MNNNNMEPELAGMIVERYLTALEETSHLIAGAPESKLPCDQSLIKDAIKYMLVNTSKFDEQYMRLQEAYSKLGLFISDQDAEIVALAEEAVVTMDPLNEGIRYLAKHGVIQQKIQSDMFKLTEELNEFIAGQTDSQEQ
;
A
#
# COMPACT_ATOMS: atom_id res chain seq x y z
N MET A 1 -17.42 11.80 10.11
CA MET A 1 -18.44 11.64 9.05
C MET A 1 -18.54 10.16 8.76
N ASN A 2 -19.75 9.59 8.76
CA ASN A 2 -19.97 8.14 8.72
C ASN A 2 -19.46 7.54 7.41
N ASN A 3 -18.48 6.63 7.48
CA ASN A 3 -17.93 5.86 6.34
C ASN A 3 -18.86 4.74 5.84
N ASN A 4 -20.19 4.87 6.04
CA ASN A 4 -21.20 3.86 5.70
C ASN A 4 -21.84 4.06 4.31
N ASN A 5 -21.34 4.98 3.48
CA ASN A 5 -21.98 5.34 2.20
C ASN A 5 -21.36 4.68 0.95
N MET A 6 -20.37 3.80 1.10
CA MET A 6 -19.85 3.02 -0.03
C MET A 6 -20.72 1.78 -0.26
N GLU A 7 -21.13 1.53 -1.51
CA GLU A 7 -21.86 0.30 -1.82
C GLU A 7 -20.95 -0.93 -1.68
N PRO A 8 -21.45 -2.06 -1.14
CA PRO A 8 -20.66 -3.26 -0.91
C PRO A 8 -19.95 -3.78 -2.18
N GLU A 9 -20.65 -3.75 -3.31
CA GLU A 9 -20.11 -4.21 -4.60
C GLU A 9 -18.96 -3.33 -5.08
N LEU A 10 -19.06 -2.01 -4.86
CA LEU A 10 -18.01 -1.06 -5.20
C LEU A 10 -16.77 -1.27 -4.30
N ALA A 11 -16.98 -1.44 -2.99
CA ALA A 11 -15.88 -1.72 -2.06
C ALA A 11 -15.15 -3.01 -2.42
N GLY A 12 -15.89 -4.08 -2.70
CA GLY A 12 -15.35 -5.36 -3.14
C GLY A 12 -14.53 -5.22 -4.44
N MET A 13 -15.08 -4.54 -5.45
CA MET A 13 -14.38 -4.31 -6.72
C MET A 13 -13.07 -3.53 -6.54
N ILE A 14 -13.07 -2.47 -5.72
CA ILE A 14 -11.85 -1.68 -5.46
C ILE A 14 -10.79 -2.55 -4.78
N VAL A 15 -11.18 -3.30 -3.77
CA VAL A 15 -10.26 -4.19 -3.03
C VAL A 15 -9.70 -5.28 -3.94
N GLU A 16 -10.52 -5.96 -4.74
CA GLU A 16 -10.04 -7.01 -5.67
C GLU A 16 -9.05 -6.45 -6.69
N ARG A 17 -9.35 -5.30 -7.29
CA ARG A 17 -8.43 -4.66 -8.24
C ARG A 17 -7.12 -4.24 -7.57
N TYR A 18 -7.19 -3.75 -6.34
CA TYR A 18 -5.99 -3.38 -5.59
C TYR A 18 -5.15 -4.60 -5.20
N LEU A 19 -5.79 -5.70 -4.77
CA LEU A 19 -5.10 -6.96 -4.51
C LEU A 19 -4.42 -7.51 -5.78
N THR A 20 -5.06 -7.34 -6.94
CA THR A 20 -4.46 -7.68 -8.24
C THR A 20 -3.22 -6.82 -8.51
N ALA A 21 -3.31 -5.50 -8.28
CA ALA A 21 -2.16 -4.60 -8.43
C ALA A 21 -1.00 -5.00 -7.51
N LEU A 22 -1.27 -5.37 -6.25
CA LEU A 22 -0.25 -5.89 -5.32
C LEU A 22 0.43 -7.15 -5.82
N GLU A 23 -0.33 -8.08 -6.42
CA GLU A 23 0.20 -9.31 -7.00
C GLU A 23 1.07 -9.01 -8.23
N GLU A 24 0.61 -8.14 -9.13
CA GLU A 24 1.34 -7.71 -10.32
C GLU A 24 2.67 -7.01 -9.96
N THR A 25 2.68 -6.21 -8.89
CA THR A 25 3.86 -5.46 -8.45
C THR A 25 4.72 -6.21 -7.43
N SER A 26 4.38 -7.46 -7.08
CA SER A 26 5.05 -8.23 -6.01
C SER A 26 6.54 -8.50 -6.26
N HIS A 27 6.97 -8.44 -7.53
CA HIS A 27 8.36 -8.63 -7.93
C HIS A 27 9.21 -7.35 -7.76
N LEU A 28 8.59 -6.20 -7.50
CA LEU A 28 9.29 -4.93 -7.29
C LEU A 28 9.80 -4.87 -5.85
N ILE A 29 11.12 -4.83 -5.70
CA ILE A 29 11.78 -4.89 -4.38
C ILE A 29 11.60 -3.56 -3.63
N ALA A 30 11.55 -2.44 -4.36
CA ALA A 30 11.83 -1.14 -3.78
C ALA A 30 10.74 -0.06 -4.00
N GLY A 31 9.56 -0.44 -4.49
CA GLY A 31 8.41 0.46 -4.62
C GLY A 31 7.65 0.24 -5.91
N ALA A 32 6.32 0.26 -5.82
CA ALA A 32 5.43 0.18 -6.97
C ALA A 32 5.05 1.58 -7.46
N PRO A 33 4.93 1.82 -8.78
CA PRO A 33 4.45 3.10 -9.29
C PRO A 33 2.96 3.31 -8.95
N GLU A 34 2.61 4.51 -8.49
CA GLU A 34 1.24 4.90 -8.12
C GLU A 34 0.24 4.72 -9.27
N SER A 35 0.68 4.87 -10.52
CA SER A 35 -0.14 4.63 -11.72
C SER A 35 -0.66 3.20 -11.85
N LYS A 36 -0.13 2.24 -11.08
CA LYS A 36 -0.65 0.87 -11.00
C LYS A 36 -1.83 0.71 -10.05
N LEU A 37 -2.11 1.71 -9.21
CA LEU A 37 -3.28 1.69 -8.35
C LEU A 37 -4.56 1.79 -9.19
N PRO A 38 -5.63 1.08 -8.81
CA PRO A 38 -6.90 1.14 -9.54
C PRO A 38 -7.64 2.47 -9.36
N CYS A 39 -7.29 3.24 -8.32
CA CYS A 39 -7.85 4.54 -7.96
C CYS A 39 -6.99 5.19 -6.85
N ASP A 40 -7.40 6.36 -6.38
CA ASP A 40 -6.73 7.09 -5.31
C ASP A 40 -6.58 6.25 -4.04
N GLN A 41 -5.44 6.38 -3.36
CA GLN A 41 -5.15 5.64 -2.13
C GLN A 41 -6.23 5.85 -1.05
N SER A 42 -6.78 7.06 -0.94
CA SER A 42 -7.87 7.35 0.02
C SER A 42 -9.09 6.46 -0.21
N LEU A 43 -9.47 6.26 -1.46
CA LEU A 43 -10.63 5.44 -1.83
C LEU A 43 -10.36 3.95 -1.55
N ILE A 44 -9.13 3.49 -1.78
CA ILE A 44 -8.71 2.11 -1.45
C ILE A 44 -8.74 1.90 0.07
N LYS A 45 -8.25 2.86 0.85
CA LYS A 45 -8.29 2.81 2.33
C LYS A 45 -9.72 2.70 2.83
N ASP A 46 -10.62 3.51 2.30
CA ASP A 46 -12.04 3.48 2.68
C ASP A 46 -12.71 2.17 2.29
N ALA A 47 -12.41 1.63 1.11
CA ALA A 47 -12.92 0.33 0.67
C ALA A 47 -12.42 -0.82 1.57
N ILE A 48 -11.13 -0.84 1.94
CA ILE A 48 -10.59 -1.85 2.85
C ILE A 48 -11.22 -1.72 4.24
N LYS A 49 -11.30 -0.51 4.79
CA LYS A 49 -11.96 -0.25 6.09
C LYS A 49 -13.41 -0.73 6.07
N TYR A 50 -14.15 -0.43 5.01
CA TYR A 50 -15.52 -0.91 4.83
C TYR A 50 -15.58 -2.44 4.86
N MET A 51 -14.73 -3.13 4.10
CA MET A 51 -14.69 -4.59 4.09
C MET A 51 -14.33 -5.16 5.46
N LEU A 52 -13.39 -4.56 6.19
CA LEU A 52 -13.04 -4.98 7.55
C LEU A 52 -14.22 -4.86 8.52
N VAL A 53 -15.00 -3.78 8.46
CA VAL A 53 -16.20 -3.60 9.32
C VAL A 53 -17.25 -4.68 9.04
N ASN A 54 -17.41 -5.02 7.77
CA ASN A 54 -18.47 -5.92 7.31
C ASN A 54 -18.02 -7.39 7.26
N THR A 55 -16.77 -7.68 7.63
CA THR A 55 -16.25 -9.05 7.73
C THR A 55 -16.53 -9.58 9.13
N SER A 56 -17.48 -10.50 9.25
CA SER A 56 -17.92 -11.09 10.53
C SER A 56 -16.91 -12.04 11.21
N LYS A 57 -15.82 -12.42 10.52
CA LYS A 57 -14.85 -13.41 10.98
C LYS A 57 -13.43 -12.85 10.89
N PHE A 58 -12.68 -12.98 11.97
CA PHE A 58 -11.25 -12.70 12.01
C PHE A 58 -10.47 -13.86 11.36
N ASP A 59 -10.69 -14.08 10.07
CA ASP A 59 -10.10 -15.17 9.29
C ASP A 59 -8.97 -14.68 8.38
N GLU A 60 -8.46 -15.57 7.51
CA GLU A 60 -7.36 -15.26 6.58
C GLU A 60 -7.68 -14.07 5.66
N GLN A 61 -8.95 -13.90 5.27
CA GLN A 61 -9.37 -12.76 4.45
C GLN A 61 -9.25 -11.46 5.25
N TYR A 62 -9.62 -11.47 6.53
CA TYR A 62 -9.45 -10.32 7.41
C TYR A 62 -7.98 -9.93 7.56
N MET A 63 -7.11 -10.91 7.82
CA MET A 63 -5.65 -10.66 7.92
C MET A 63 -5.07 -10.15 6.60
N ARG A 64 -5.52 -10.68 5.46
CA ARG A 64 -5.11 -10.23 4.12
C ARG A 64 -5.50 -8.76 3.88
N LEU A 65 -6.68 -8.35 4.33
CA LEU A 65 -7.14 -6.95 4.23
C LEU A 65 -6.28 -6.01 5.09
N GLN A 66 -5.92 -6.43 6.31
CA GLN A 66 -5.03 -5.65 7.18
C GLN A 66 -3.65 -5.47 6.54
N GLU A 67 -3.06 -6.56 6.03
CA GLU A 67 -1.77 -6.51 5.35
C GLU A 67 -1.83 -5.62 4.10
N ALA A 68 -2.89 -5.77 3.29
CA ALA A 68 -3.09 -4.98 2.07
C ALA A 68 -3.16 -3.48 2.38
N TYR A 69 -3.79 -3.09 3.49
CA TYR A 69 -3.86 -1.70 3.92
C TYR A 69 -2.47 -1.09 4.17
N SER A 70 -1.63 -1.78 4.95
CA SER A 70 -0.27 -1.31 5.22
C SER A 70 0.60 -1.28 3.96
N LYS A 71 0.39 -2.23 3.03
CA LYS A 71 1.11 -2.28 1.75
C LYS A 71 0.79 -1.13 0.79
N LEU A 72 -0.21 -0.28 1.07
CA LEU A 72 -0.42 0.94 0.28
C LEU A 72 0.82 1.84 0.29
N GLY A 73 1.61 1.81 1.38
CA GLY A 73 2.87 2.56 1.48
C GLY A 73 3.96 2.12 0.49
N LEU A 74 3.80 0.96 -0.16
CA LEU A 74 4.69 0.52 -1.25
C LEU A 74 4.47 1.31 -2.54
N PHE A 75 3.28 1.90 -2.73
CA PHE A 75 2.96 2.65 -3.93
C PHE A 75 3.45 4.09 -3.78
N ILE A 76 4.49 4.41 -4.55
CA ILE A 76 5.19 5.69 -4.57
C ILE A 76 4.92 6.41 -5.87
N SER A 77 5.28 7.70 -5.96
CA SER A 77 5.11 8.45 -7.21
C SER A 77 5.79 7.74 -8.37
N ASP A 78 5.22 7.85 -9.57
CA ASP A 78 5.81 7.23 -10.78
C ASP A 78 7.26 7.68 -10.99
N GLN A 79 7.56 8.94 -10.67
CA GLN A 79 8.91 9.49 -10.72
C GLN A 79 9.85 8.83 -9.72
N ASP A 80 9.40 8.61 -8.47
CA ASP A 80 10.20 7.92 -7.46
C ASP A 80 10.41 6.45 -7.86
N ALA A 81 9.41 5.79 -8.44
CA ALA A 81 9.52 4.42 -8.94
C ALA A 81 10.53 4.29 -10.08
N GLU A 82 10.58 5.26 -11.01
CA GLU A 82 11.61 5.31 -12.07
C GLU A 82 13.01 5.48 -11.49
N ILE A 83 13.18 6.38 -10.50
CA ILE A 83 14.45 6.59 -9.80
C ILE A 83 14.93 5.31 -9.12
N VAL A 84 14.02 4.59 -8.47
CA VAL A 84 14.28 3.31 -7.83
C VAL A 84 14.74 2.28 -8.85
N ALA A 85 14.00 2.10 -9.96
CA ALA A 85 14.32 1.13 -10.99
C ALA A 85 15.72 1.36 -11.60
N LEU A 86 16.06 2.62 -11.91
CA LEU A 86 17.38 3.00 -12.42
C LEU A 86 18.50 2.70 -11.42
N ALA A 87 18.25 2.95 -10.13
CA ALA A 87 19.21 2.68 -9.07
C ALA A 87 19.44 1.17 -8.88
N GLU A 88 18.38 0.36 -8.92
CA GLU A 88 18.47 -1.10 -8.80
C GLU A 88 19.23 -1.73 -9.98
N GLU A 89 18.97 -1.28 -11.21
CA GLU A 89 19.69 -1.75 -12.40
C GLU A 89 21.21 -1.49 -12.27
N ALA A 90 21.59 -0.33 -11.73
CA ALA A 90 23.00 -0.01 -11.47
C ALA A 90 23.65 -0.94 -10.44
N VAL A 91 22.93 -1.34 -9.39
CA VAL A 91 23.46 -2.30 -8.40
C VAL A 91 23.66 -3.68 -9.02
N VAL A 92 22.70 -4.15 -9.81
CA VAL A 92 22.74 -5.47 -10.45
C VAL A 92 23.89 -5.57 -11.45
N THR A 93 24.12 -4.51 -12.22
CA THR A 93 25.16 -4.49 -13.26
C THR A 93 26.58 -4.30 -12.71
N MET A 94 26.72 -3.76 -11.49
CA MET A 94 28.01 -3.41 -10.86
C MET A 94 28.93 -2.55 -11.73
N ASP A 95 28.38 -1.90 -12.77
CA ASP A 95 29.15 -1.05 -13.69
C ASP A 95 29.27 0.36 -13.08
N PRO A 96 30.48 0.80 -12.69
CA PRO A 96 30.71 2.13 -12.13
C PRO A 96 30.39 3.28 -13.11
N LEU A 97 30.22 2.99 -14.40
CA LEU A 97 29.83 3.96 -15.43
C LEU A 97 28.31 4.03 -15.64
N ASN A 98 27.53 3.15 -15.00
CA ASN A 98 26.07 3.17 -15.10
C ASN A 98 25.52 4.48 -14.50
N GLU A 99 24.75 5.23 -15.29
CA GLU A 99 24.18 6.50 -14.85
C GLU A 99 23.21 6.36 -13.67
N GLY A 100 22.62 5.16 -13.51
CA GLY A 100 21.79 4.76 -12.38
C GLY A 100 22.48 4.91 -11.01
N ILE A 101 23.81 4.82 -10.94
CA ILE A 101 24.57 5.00 -9.68
C ILE A 101 24.29 6.36 -9.02
N ARG A 102 24.03 7.39 -9.83
CA ARG A 102 23.73 8.75 -9.36
C ARG A 102 22.44 8.80 -8.52
N TYR A 103 21.57 7.81 -8.67
CA TYR A 103 20.29 7.71 -7.99
C TYR A 103 20.33 6.87 -6.72
N LEU A 104 21.44 6.17 -6.40
CA LEU A 104 21.53 5.30 -5.20
C LEU A 104 21.21 6.04 -3.89
N ALA A 105 21.68 7.28 -3.74
CA ALA A 105 21.36 8.09 -2.56
C ALA A 105 19.86 8.42 -2.48
N LYS A 106 19.22 8.74 -3.62
CA LYS A 106 17.78 8.99 -3.68
C LYS A 106 16.97 7.72 -3.43
N HIS A 107 17.41 6.58 -3.98
CA HIS A 107 16.83 5.28 -3.70
C HIS A 107 16.79 4.99 -2.19
N GLY A 108 17.89 5.23 -1.47
CA GLY A 108 17.91 5.09 -0.01
C GLY A 108 16.92 5.99 0.74
N VAL A 109 16.70 7.22 0.27
CA VAL A 109 15.70 8.14 0.84
C VAL A 109 14.28 7.64 0.55
N ILE A 110 14.01 7.17 -0.66
CA ILE A 110 12.71 6.62 -1.05
C ILE A 110 12.38 5.36 -0.23
N GLN A 111 13.37 4.48 0.00
CA GLN A 111 13.22 3.31 0.88
C GLN A 111 12.79 3.69 2.29
N GLN A 112 13.42 4.70 2.88
CA GLN A 112 13.05 5.20 4.21
C GLN A 112 11.64 5.78 4.23
N LYS A 113 11.24 6.48 3.16
CA LYS A 113 9.88 7.02 3.00
C LYS A 113 8.84 5.89 2.95
N ILE A 114 9.06 4.86 2.13
CA ILE A 114 8.18 3.68 2.04
C ILE A 114 8.01 3.05 3.42
N GLN A 115 9.10 2.80 4.14
CA GLN A 115 9.05 2.22 5.49
C GLN A 115 8.25 3.11 6.47
N SER A 116 8.45 4.43 6.42
CA SER A 116 7.71 5.37 7.25
C SER A 116 6.21 5.38 6.92
N ASP A 117 5.85 5.34 5.64
CA ASP A 117 4.45 5.42 5.21
C ASP A 117 3.71 4.11 5.52
N MET A 118 4.35 2.95 5.32
CA MET A 118 3.81 1.65 5.77
C MET A 118 3.59 1.61 7.29
N PHE A 119 4.51 2.18 8.07
CA PHE A 119 4.36 2.28 9.53
C PHE A 119 3.14 3.14 9.91
N LYS A 120 3.02 4.35 9.36
CA LYS A 120 1.88 5.23 9.62
C LYS A 120 0.54 4.61 9.23
N LEU A 121 0.49 3.92 8.08
CA LEU A 121 -0.72 3.22 7.65
C LEU A 121 -1.10 2.09 8.61
N THR A 122 -0.10 1.40 9.16
CA THR A 122 -0.32 0.37 10.18
C THR A 122 -0.87 0.98 11.48
N GLU A 123 -0.31 2.11 11.93
CA GLU A 123 -0.83 2.83 13.10
C GLU A 123 -2.27 3.31 12.87
N GLU A 124 -2.55 3.93 11.72
CA GLU A 124 -3.89 4.38 11.37
C GLU A 124 -4.91 3.24 11.34
N LEU A 125 -4.51 2.06 10.83
CA LEU A 125 -5.37 0.89 10.83
C LEU A 125 -5.63 0.37 12.24
N ASN A 126 -4.60 0.33 13.09
CA ASN A 126 -4.74 -0.10 14.48
C ASN A 126 -5.68 0.83 15.27
N GLU A 127 -5.56 2.15 15.09
CA GLU A 127 -6.48 3.13 15.67
C GLU A 127 -7.92 2.90 15.21
N PHE A 128 -8.11 2.63 13.91
CA PHE A 128 -9.41 2.32 13.34
C PHE A 128 -10.03 1.07 13.99
N ILE A 129 -9.28 -0.02 14.10
CA ILE A 129 -9.75 -1.29 14.67
C ILE A 129 -10.05 -1.16 16.17
N ALA A 130 -9.19 -0.48 16.93
CA ALA A 130 -9.40 -0.22 18.35
C ALA A 130 -10.72 0.53 18.57
N GLY A 131 -10.98 1.59 17.78
CA GLY A 131 -12.22 2.35 17.86
C GLY A 131 -13.49 1.55 17.52
N GLN A 132 -13.38 0.46 16.76
CA GLN A 132 -14.52 -0.45 16.53
C GLN A 132 -14.84 -1.29 17.75
N THR A 133 -13.82 -1.70 18.49
CA THR A 133 -13.95 -2.58 19.66
C THR A 133 -14.64 -1.83 20.81
N ASP A 134 -14.23 -0.58 21.04
CA ASP A 134 -14.82 0.29 22.06
C ASP A 134 -16.30 0.65 21.78
N SER A 135 -16.71 0.64 20.51
CA SER A 135 -18.08 0.96 20.08
C SER A 135 -19.05 -0.23 20.20
N GLN A 136 -18.54 -1.45 20.42
CA GLN A 136 -19.36 -2.67 20.60
C GLN A 136 -19.61 -3.01 22.08
N GLU A 137 -18.92 -2.35 23.01
CA GLU A 137 -19.05 -2.54 24.46
C GLU A 137 -19.96 -1.49 25.16
N GLN A 138 -20.58 -0.58 24.40
CA GLN A 138 -21.58 0.42 24.88
C GLN A 138 -22.99 0.12 24.38
#